data_AF-A0A919Y4X3-F1
#
_entry.id   AF-A0A919Y4X3-F1
#
_cell.length_a   1.000
_cell.length_b   1.000
_cell.length_c   1.000
_cell.angle_alpha   90.00
_cell.angle_beta   90.00
_cell.angle_gamma   90.00
#
_symmetry.space_group_name_H-M   'P 1'
#
loop_
_entity.id
_entity.type
_entity.pdbx_description
1 polymer ?
#
loop_
_entity_poly.entity_id
_entity_poly.type
_entity_poly.pdbx_seq_one_letter_code
_entity_poly.pdbx_strand_id
1 'polypeptide(L)'
;MALSDTIKRLGAGAVNSGNPVAVMFGTVTKSNPLEVNVDQRFTLDEDFLIVTERLTRYEVDLKHRHTTGSEDTGEALLDKIVIREGLKVGDAVLLLRVQGGQKYVVWDRVIT
;
A
#
# COMPACT_ATOMS: atom_id res chain seq x y z
N MET A 1 23.22 32.10 22.89
CA MET A 1 22.01 31.26 22.76
C MET A 1 21.39 31.13 24.13
N ALA A 2 20.08 31.36 24.27
CA ALA A 2 19.40 31.19 25.55
C ALA A 2 19.25 29.71 25.88
N LEU A 3 19.19 29.35 27.17
CA LEU A 3 18.98 27.97 27.62
C LEU A 3 17.72 27.35 27.00
N SER A 4 16.68 28.16 26.79
CA SER A 4 15.43 27.79 26.11
C SER A 4 15.66 27.30 24.68
N ASP A 5 16.59 27.90 23.93
CA ASP A 5 16.91 27.48 22.56
C ASP A 5 17.65 26.14 22.55
N THR A 6 18.53 25.92 23.53
CA THR A 6 19.23 24.64 23.70
C THR A 6 18.26 23.52 24.07
N ILE A 7 17.31 23.76 24.98
CA ILE A 7 16.28 22.78 25.35
C ILE A 7 15.39 22.44 24.16
N LYS A 8 14.94 23.45 23.39
CA LYS A 8 14.16 23.22 22.16
C LYS A 8 14.93 22.39 21.13
N ARG A 9 16.22 22.70 20.94
CA ARG A 9 17.10 21.96 20.01
C ARG A 9 17.33 20.52 20.46
N LEU A 10 17.54 20.28 21.75
CA LEU A 10 17.69 18.93 22.31
C LEU A 10 16.39 18.12 22.16
N GLY A 11 15.23 18.74 22.43
CA GLY A 11 13.93 18.11 22.24
C GLY A 11 13.67 17.72 20.77
N ALA A 12 13.93 18.64 19.83
CA ALA A 12 13.82 18.34 18.40
C ALA A 12 14.83 17.26 17.95
N GLY A 13 16.06 17.29 18.49
CA GLY A 13 17.08 16.28 18.22
C GLY A 13 16.70 14.89 18.72
N ALA A 14 16.05 14.78 19.88
CA ALA A 14 15.55 13.52 20.42
C ALA A 14 14.43 12.94 19.55
N VAL A 15 13.49 13.78 19.09
CA VAL A 15 12.39 13.36 18.19
C VAL A 15 12.92 12.90 16.84
N ASN A 16 13.83 13.67 16.23
CA ASN A 16 14.44 13.31 14.95
C ASN A 16 15.28 12.03 15.04
N SER A 17 16.00 11.82 16.15
CA SER A 17 16.76 10.58 16.39
C SER A 17 15.86 9.35 16.50
N GLY A 18 14.60 9.54 16.90
CA GLY A 18 13.60 8.48 16.99
C GLY A 18 13.10 7.95 15.65
N ASN A 19 13.37 8.64 14.53
CA ASN A 19 12.88 8.31 13.17
C ASN A 19 11.43 7.77 13.18
N PRO A 20 10.44 8.59 13.60
CA PRO A 20 9.10 8.11 13.91
C PRO A 20 8.42 7.45 12.70
N VAL A 21 8.54 8.02 11.51
CA VAL A 21 8.17 7.38 10.25
C VAL A 21 9.13 7.85 9.16
N ALA A 22 9.63 6.92 8.35
CA ALA A 22 10.40 7.23 7.15
C ALA A 22 9.60 6.85 5.91
N VAL A 23 9.52 7.78 4.96
CA VAL A 23 8.89 7.55 3.64
C VAL A 23 9.97 7.03 2.70
N MET A 24 9.70 5.91 2.04
CA MET A 24 10.63 5.24 1.12
C MET A 24 9.91 4.82 -0.15
N PHE A 25 10.66 4.57 -1.22
CA PHE A 25 10.12 4.04 -2.47
C PHE A 25 10.64 2.63 -2.71
N GLY A 26 9.81 1.81 -3.34
CA GLY A 26 10.18 0.46 -3.71
C GLY A 26 9.54 0.01 -4.99
N THR A 27 10.02 -1.12 -5.50
CA THR A 27 9.48 -1.79 -6.67
C THR A 27 9.12 -3.22 -6.30
N VAL A 28 7.91 -3.65 -6.66
CA VAL A 28 7.46 -5.03 -6.44
C VAL A 28 8.28 -5.98 -7.33
N THR A 29 9.00 -6.91 -6.71
CA THR A 29 9.79 -7.93 -7.43
C THR A 29 9.02 -9.23 -7.59
N LYS A 30 8.09 -9.52 -6.69
CA LYS A 30 7.24 -10.72 -6.68
C LYS A 30 5.89 -10.42 -6.07
N SER A 31 4.80 -11.00 -6.60
CA SER A 31 3.44 -10.73 -6.12
C SER A 31 2.85 -11.81 -5.22
N ASN A 32 3.38 -13.05 -5.21
CA ASN A 32 2.92 -14.12 -4.33
C ASN A 32 4.03 -15.18 -4.09
N PRO A 33 4.63 -15.26 -2.88
CA PRO A 33 4.51 -14.28 -1.79
C PRO A 33 5.01 -12.89 -2.22
N LEU A 34 4.48 -11.84 -1.59
CA LEU A 34 4.83 -10.46 -1.94
C LEU A 34 6.29 -10.15 -1.55
N GLU A 35 7.05 -9.59 -2.49
CA GLU A 35 8.40 -9.08 -2.26
C GLU A 35 8.53 -7.67 -2.85
N VAL A 36 9.14 -6.77 -2.09
CA VAL A 36 9.38 -5.38 -2.52
C VAL A 36 10.84 -5.03 -2.33
N ASN A 37 11.50 -4.61 -3.39
CA ASN A 37 12.85 -4.07 -3.33
C ASN A 37 12.81 -2.57 -3.05
N VAL A 38 13.50 -2.13 -2.00
CA VAL A 38 13.48 -0.74 -1.51
C VAL A 38 14.76 -0.04 -1.93
N ASP A 39 14.64 1.04 -2.70
CA ASP A 39 15.74 1.90 -3.17
C ASP A 39 16.98 1.15 -3.73
N GLN A 40 16.81 -0.04 -4.32
CA GLN A 40 17.91 -0.90 -4.80
C GLN A 40 18.92 -1.31 -3.71
N ARG A 41 18.53 -1.23 -2.42
CA ARG A 41 19.43 -1.49 -1.29
C ARG A 41 19.15 -2.83 -0.63
N PHE A 42 17.88 -3.16 -0.41
CA PHE A 42 17.44 -4.37 0.26
C PHE A 42 16.05 -4.78 -0.21
N THR A 43 15.69 -6.04 0.02
CA THR A 43 14.38 -6.60 -0.30
C THR A 43 13.63 -6.90 0.99
N LEU A 44 12.33 -6.60 1.00
CA LEU A 44 11.40 -6.92 2.07
C LEU A 44 10.48 -8.05 1.62
N ASP A 45 10.43 -9.10 2.42
CA ASP A 45 9.48 -10.20 2.27
C ASP A 45 8.12 -9.85 2.88
N GLU A 46 7.08 -10.59 2.50
CA GLU A 46 5.68 -10.39 2.92
C GLU A 46 5.51 -10.22 4.44
N ASP A 47 6.28 -10.94 5.27
CA ASP A 47 6.23 -10.87 6.74
C ASP A 47 6.56 -9.48 7.31
N PHE A 48 7.33 -8.69 6.57
CA PHE A 48 7.74 -7.33 6.93
C PHE A 48 6.81 -6.26 6.34
N LEU A 49 5.87 -6.64 5.48
CA LEU A 49 4.99 -5.73 4.78
C LEU A 49 3.59 -5.71 5.41
N ILE A 50 3.05 -4.51 5.57
CA ILE A 50 1.66 -4.28 5.94
C ILE A 50 0.99 -3.71 4.69
N VAL A 51 0.24 -4.56 3.98
CA VAL A 51 -0.44 -4.18 2.74
C VAL A 51 -1.79 -3.54 3.07
N THR A 52 -2.04 -2.35 2.53
CA THR A 52 -3.34 -1.68 2.68
C THR A 52 -4.39 -2.32 1.78
N GLU A 53 -5.66 -2.28 2.21
CA GLU A 53 -6.79 -2.83 1.44
C GLU A 53 -6.89 -2.24 0.02
N ARG A 54 -6.39 -1.02 -0.19
CA ARG A 54 -6.42 -0.38 -1.50
C ARG A 54 -5.56 -1.08 -2.55
N LEU A 55 -4.54 -1.82 -2.10
CA LEU A 55 -3.54 -2.51 -2.91
C LEU A 55 -3.80 -4.00 -3.10
N THR A 56 -4.91 -4.53 -2.57
CA THR A 56 -5.32 -5.92 -2.79
C THR A 56 -6.28 -6.03 -3.96
N ARG A 57 -6.39 -7.24 -4.53
CA ARG A 57 -7.35 -7.54 -5.59
C ARG A 57 -8.78 -7.33 -5.07
N TYR A 58 -9.60 -6.64 -5.86
CA TYR A 58 -11.00 -6.37 -5.54
C TYR A 58 -11.87 -6.64 -6.76
N GLU A 59 -12.85 -7.51 -6.59
CA GLU A 59 -13.78 -7.94 -7.62
C GLU A 59 -15.21 -7.71 -7.14
N VAL A 60 -16.08 -7.31 -8.06
CA VAL A 60 -17.51 -7.11 -7.79
C VAL A 60 -18.31 -8.02 -8.69
N ASP A 61 -19.25 -8.74 -8.07
CA ASP A 61 -20.26 -9.49 -8.78
C ASP A 61 -21.44 -8.55 -9.09
N LEU A 62 -21.60 -8.22 -10.37
CA LEU A 62 -22.69 -7.39 -10.87
C LEU A 62 -23.67 -8.20 -11.73
N LYS A 63 -23.72 -9.51 -11.55
CA LYS A 63 -24.68 -10.36 -12.23
C LYS A 63 -26.11 -9.89 -11.92
N HIS A 64 -26.84 -9.53 -12.95
CA HIS A 64 -28.18 -8.97 -12.80
C HIS A 64 -29.11 -9.36 -13.94
N ARG A 65 -30.39 -9.04 -13.74
CA ARG A 65 -31.47 -9.21 -14.71
C ARG A 65 -32.33 -7.95 -14.69
N HIS A 66 -32.86 -7.57 -15.85
CA HIS A 66 -33.87 -6.52 -15.96
C HIS A 66 -35.25 -7.12 -16.23
N THR A 67 -36.28 -6.49 -15.68
CA THR A 67 -37.68 -6.76 -16.00
C THR A 67 -38.21 -5.61 -16.84
N THR A 68 -38.75 -5.92 -18.02
CA THR A 68 -39.35 -4.92 -18.92
C THR A 68 -40.79 -5.32 -19.22
N GLY A 69 -41.75 -4.58 -18.66
CA GLY A 69 -43.17 -4.95 -18.76
C GLY A 69 -43.47 -6.23 -18.00
N SER A 70 -43.96 -7.26 -18.70
CA SER A 70 -44.32 -8.56 -18.11
C SER A 70 -43.28 -9.66 -18.35
N GLU A 71 -42.15 -9.33 -18.98
CA GLU A 71 -41.10 -10.29 -19.31
C GLU A 71 -39.76 -9.90 -18.69
N ASP A 72 -39.02 -10.94 -18.32
CA ASP A 72 -37.68 -10.88 -17.76
C ASP A 72 -36.65 -11.06 -18.87
N THR A 73 -35.60 -10.24 -18.84
CA THR A 73 -34.43 -10.43 -19.72
C THR A 73 -33.59 -11.64 -19.31
N GLY A 74 -32.68 -12.08 -20.18
CA GLY A 74 -31.63 -13.03 -19.80
C GLY A 74 -30.69 -12.46 -18.73
N GLU A 75 -29.94 -13.33 -18.04
CA GLU A 75 -28.91 -12.88 -17.10
C GLU A 75 -27.78 -12.13 -17.83
N ALA A 76 -27.42 -10.97 -17.30
CA ALA A 76 -26.35 -10.13 -17.81
C ALA A 76 -25.19 -10.03 -16.79
N LEU A 77 -23.99 -9.70 -17.29
CA LEU A 77 -22.74 -9.62 -16.52
C LEU A 77 -22.45 -10.90 -15.72
N LEU A 78 -22.32 -12.01 -16.44
CA LEU A 78 -22.15 -13.36 -15.85
C LEU A 78 -20.82 -13.52 -15.10
N ASP A 79 -19.79 -12.78 -15.49
CA ASP A 79 -18.47 -12.82 -14.87
C ASP A 79 -18.28 -11.67 -13.88
N LYS A 80 -17.49 -11.93 -12.83
CA LYS A 80 -17.08 -10.89 -11.88
C LYS A 80 -16.23 -9.84 -12.57
N ILE A 81 -16.51 -8.58 -12.25
CA ILE A 81 -15.74 -7.46 -12.77
C ILE A 81 -14.59 -7.19 -11.80
N VAL A 82 -13.36 -7.23 -12.32
CA VAL A 82 -12.16 -6.88 -11.56
C VAL A 82 -12.03 -5.37 -11.53
N ILE A 83 -12.24 -4.78 -10.35
CA ILE A 83 -12.10 -3.33 -10.13
C ILE A 83 -10.64 -2.98 -9.84
N ARG A 84 -9.93 -3.86 -9.11
CA ARG A 84 -8.50 -3.71 -8.80
C ARG A 84 -7.82 -5.06 -8.90
N GLU A 85 -6.68 -5.12 -9.57
CA GLU A 85 -5.92 -6.36 -9.74
C GLU A 85 -4.99 -6.67 -8.56
N GLY A 86 -4.75 -5.69 -7.68
CA GLY A 86 -3.73 -5.74 -6.64
C GLY A 86 -2.34 -5.33 -7.14
N LEU A 87 -1.31 -5.58 -6.32
CA LEU A 87 0.10 -5.33 -6.66
C LEU A 87 0.64 -6.37 -7.66
N LYS A 88 1.36 -5.89 -8.67
CA LYS A 88 2.02 -6.70 -9.70
C LYS A 88 3.52 -6.43 -9.74
N VAL A 89 4.27 -7.40 -10.28
CA VAL A 89 5.71 -7.24 -10.51
C VAL A 89 5.96 -6.01 -11.39
N GLY A 90 6.88 -5.16 -10.95
CA GLY A 90 7.19 -3.88 -11.61
C GLY A 90 6.43 -2.69 -11.06
N ASP A 91 5.39 -2.87 -10.24
CA ASP A 91 4.67 -1.75 -9.61
C ASP A 91 5.61 -0.96 -8.69
N ALA A 92 5.68 0.35 -8.87
CA ALA A 92 6.33 1.27 -7.94
C ALA A 92 5.40 1.57 -6.76
N VAL A 93 5.92 1.49 -5.54
CA VAL A 93 5.15 1.64 -4.30
C VAL A 93 5.78 2.63 -3.33
N LEU A 94 4.93 3.32 -2.58
CA LEU A 94 5.29 4.17 -1.46
C LEU A 94 5.24 3.36 -0.17
N LEU A 95 6.32 3.39 0.60
CA LEU A 95 6.47 2.66 1.85
C LEU A 95 6.61 3.62 3.03
N LEU A 96 5.94 3.30 4.13
CA LEU A 96 6.11 3.98 5.42
C LEU A 96 6.72 3.02 6.44
N ARG A 97 7.93 3.32 6.91
CA ARG A 97 8.57 2.54 7.97
C ARG A 97 7.92 2.84 9.33
N VAL A 98 7.50 1.81 10.04
CA VAL A 98 6.91 1.93 11.39
C VAL A 98 7.99 2.14 12.45
N GLN A 99 7.77 3.07 13.39
CA GLN A 99 8.68 3.33 14.51
C GLN A 99 8.95 2.08 15.34
N GLY A 100 10.21 1.87 15.74
CA GLY A 100 10.58 0.81 16.68
C GLY A 100 10.61 -0.60 16.09
N GLY A 101 10.41 -0.77 14.78
CA GLY A 101 10.39 -2.08 14.13
C GLY A 101 11.00 -2.12 12.73
N GLN A 102 10.89 -3.30 12.13
CA GLN A 102 11.27 -3.61 10.74
C GLN A 102 10.06 -3.75 9.82
N LYS A 103 8.87 -3.33 10.27
CA LYS A 103 7.65 -3.39 9.45
C LYS A 103 7.49 -2.13 8.62
N TYR A 104 6.96 -2.31 7.42
CA TYR A 104 6.74 -1.27 6.43
C TYR A 104 5.30 -1.34 5.93
N VAL A 105 4.59 -0.21 6.00
CA VAL A 105 3.25 -0.08 5.42
C VAL A 105 3.41 0.24 3.94
N VAL A 106 2.83 -0.59 3.08
CA VAL A 106 2.70 -0.27 1.65
C VAL A 106 1.51 0.67 1.51
N TRP A 107 1.79 1.96 1.43
CA TRP A 107 0.78 3.00 1.51
C TRP A 107 -0.06 3.07 0.24
N ASP A 108 0.60 3.25 -0.91
CA ASP A 108 -0.06 3.29 -2.21
C ASP A 108 0.93 2.98 -3.35
N ARG A 109 0.41 2.81 -4.57
CA ARG A 109 1.20 2.80 -5.80
C ARG A 109 1.55 4.20 -6.26
N VAL A 110 2.75 4.33 -6.82
CA VAL A 110 3.23 5.57 -7.42
C VAL A 110 3.05 5.47 -8.93
N ILE A 111 2.45 6.50 -9.53
CA ILE A 111 2.34 6.63 -10.98
C ILE A 111 3.59 7.40 -11.44
N THR A 112 4.36 6.79 -12.34
CA THR A 112 5.58 7.36 -12.94
C THR A 112 5.55 7.21 -14.44
#